data_AF-A0A5R8P8E3-F1
#
_entry.id   AF-A0A5R8P8E3-F1
#
_cell.length_a   1.000
_cell.length_b   1.000
_cell.length_c   1.000
_cell.angle_alpha   90.00
_cell.angle_beta   90.00
_cell.angle_gamma   90.00
#
_symmetry.space_group_name_H-M   'P 1'
#
loop_
_entity.id
_entity.type
_entity.pdbx_description
1 polymer ?
#
loop_
_entity_poly.entity_id
_entity_poly.type
_entity_poly.pdbx_seq_one_letter_code
_entity_poly.pdbx_strand_id
1 'polypeptide(L)'
;MGRAVSDVVNPVARQVTGSSPALPSIDHLPVLAPVIVVHDNPERVELVDIDNTVPFNLVVRVDDRDEVFARMKAAGIGFGVHYPPNHSQPAFQRWHRRLPDTEASAKQLLSLPFHPAMTEAEVTTVVDALATALAPAAR
;
A
#
# COMPACT_ATOMS: atom_id res chain seq x y z
N MET A 1 16.53 -34.55 -8.06
CA MET A 1 16.18 -34.87 -6.67
C MET A 1 16.29 -33.57 -5.86
N GLY A 2 15.17 -32.86 -5.69
CA GLY A 2 15.14 -31.47 -5.22
C GLY A 2 15.26 -31.34 -3.69
N ARG A 3 16.03 -30.36 -3.22
CA ARG A 3 16.16 -30.00 -1.80
C ARG A 3 14.87 -29.39 -1.26
N ALA A 4 14.54 -29.70 -0.01
CA ALA A 4 13.33 -29.26 0.68
C ALA A 4 13.35 -27.75 1.00
N VAL A 5 12.17 -27.14 0.96
CA VAL A 5 11.89 -25.69 1.15
C VAL A 5 11.95 -25.26 2.63
N SER A 6 12.47 -26.13 3.52
CA SER A 6 12.45 -25.93 4.97
C SER A 6 13.54 -24.99 5.52
N ASP A 7 14.50 -24.57 4.70
CA ASP A 7 15.73 -23.91 5.18
C ASP A 7 15.72 -22.36 5.04
N VAL A 8 14.58 -21.73 4.71
CA VAL A 8 14.48 -20.27 4.52
C VAL A 8 13.42 -19.65 5.45
N VAL A 9 13.37 -20.08 6.72
CA VAL A 9 12.49 -19.46 7.71
C VAL A 9 13.32 -18.77 8.79
N ASN A 10 13.15 -17.44 8.82
CA ASN A 10 13.65 -16.45 9.76
C ASN A 10 13.77 -16.97 11.22
N PRO A 11 14.94 -16.83 11.88
CA PRO A 11 15.19 -17.36 13.24
C PRO A 11 14.37 -16.71 14.36
N VAL A 12 13.60 -15.65 14.09
CA VAL A 12 12.72 -14.99 15.08
C VAL A 12 11.40 -15.77 15.31
N ALA A 13 11.03 -16.70 14.44
CA ALA A 13 9.71 -17.35 14.48
C ALA A 13 9.56 -18.51 15.50
N ARG A 14 10.57 -18.81 16.32
CA ARG A 14 10.57 -20.01 17.19
C ARG A 14 10.00 -19.83 18.60
N GLN A 15 9.29 -18.75 18.89
CA GLN A 15 8.78 -18.47 20.23
C GLN A 15 7.29 -18.11 20.28
N VAL A 16 6.41 -18.94 19.73
CA VAL A 16 4.98 -18.90 20.08
C VAL A 16 4.40 -20.32 20.08
N THR A 17 4.71 -21.10 21.11
CA THR A 17 3.95 -22.32 21.45
C THR A 17 3.23 -22.09 22.76
N GLY A 18 2.07 -21.44 22.66
CA GLY A 18 1.10 -21.28 23.73
C GLY A 18 -0.26 -21.07 23.08
N SER A 19 -1.28 -21.77 23.56
CA SER A 19 -2.65 -21.64 23.06
C SER A 19 -3.07 -20.17 23.09
N SER A 20 -3.29 -19.59 21.90
CA SER A 20 -3.69 -18.19 21.79
C SER A 20 -5.03 -17.99 22.51
N PRO A 21 -5.14 -17.06 23.48
CA PRO A 21 -6.44 -16.65 23.97
C PRO A 21 -7.25 -16.08 22.80
N ALA A 22 -8.57 -16.24 22.84
CA ALA A 22 -9.46 -15.64 21.85
C ALA A 22 -9.20 -14.13 21.84
N LEU A 23 -8.87 -13.60 20.66
CA LEU A 23 -8.71 -12.16 20.46
C LEU A 23 -10.05 -11.48 20.77
N PRO A 24 -10.08 -10.39 21.55
CA PRO A 24 -11.32 -9.67 21.85
C PRO A 24 -11.93 -9.10 20.56
N SER A 25 -13.26 -8.94 20.54
CA SER A 25 -13.96 -8.34 19.41
C SER A 25 -13.47 -6.91 19.17
N ILE A 26 -13.23 -6.58 17.91
CA ILE A 26 -12.70 -5.28 17.44
C ILE A 26 -13.79 -4.21 17.26
N ASP A 27 -15.04 -4.51 17.62
CA ASP A 27 -16.23 -3.68 17.37
C ASP A 27 -16.27 -2.35 18.16
N HIS A 28 -15.28 -2.07 19.02
CA HIS A 28 -15.24 -0.89 19.89
C HIS A 28 -13.95 -0.06 19.78
N LEU A 29 -13.04 -0.40 18.88
CA LEU A 29 -11.83 0.41 18.68
C LEU A 29 -12.18 1.61 17.78
N PRO A 30 -11.90 2.86 18.21
CA PRO A 30 -12.01 4.00 17.32
C PRO A 30 -11.05 3.76 16.16
N VAL A 31 -11.59 3.64 14.94
CA VAL A 31 -10.82 3.49 13.71
C VAL A 31 -10.07 4.80 13.48
N LEU A 32 -8.86 4.87 14.03
CA LEU A 32 -7.83 5.83 13.65
C LEU A 32 -6.54 5.06 13.43
N ALA A 33 -6.50 4.34 12.30
CA ALA A 33 -5.23 4.03 11.66
C ALA A 33 -5.05 5.08 10.56
N PRO A 34 -4.02 5.94 10.60
CA PRO A 34 -3.74 6.81 9.49
C PRO A 34 -3.21 5.93 8.34
N VAL A 35 -4.10 5.48 7.48
CA VAL A 35 -3.78 5.27 6.08
C VAL A 35 -3.61 6.66 5.49
N ILE A 36 -2.52 6.91 4.77
CA ILE A 36 -2.42 8.13 3.97
C ILE A 36 -3.54 8.06 2.93
N VAL A 37 -4.61 8.80 3.19
CA VAL A 37 -5.63 9.10 2.20
C VAL A 37 -5.14 10.37 1.53
N VAL A 38 -4.46 10.25 0.39
CA VAL A 38 -4.45 11.39 -0.53
C VAL A 38 -5.90 11.56 -0.95
N HIS A 39 -6.55 12.57 -0.38
CA HIS A 39 -7.86 12.99 -0.80
C HIS A 39 -7.80 13.42 -2.27
N ASP A 40 -8.95 13.55 -2.91
CA ASP A 40 -9.17 14.14 -4.23
C ASP A 40 -8.66 15.61 -4.35
N ASN A 41 -7.88 16.10 -3.38
CA ASN A 41 -7.19 17.37 -3.34
C ASN A 41 -5.68 17.14 -3.10
N PRO A 42 -4.80 17.38 -4.10
CA PRO A 42 -3.35 17.25 -3.94
C PRO A 42 -2.74 18.20 -2.90
N GLU A 43 -3.49 19.21 -2.42
CA GLU A 43 -3.07 20.11 -1.33
C GLU A 43 -3.35 19.56 0.08
N ARG A 44 -4.04 18.42 0.22
CA ARG A 44 -4.29 17.75 1.51
C ARG A 44 -3.48 16.46 1.62
N VAL A 45 -2.17 16.63 1.77
CA VAL A 45 -1.28 15.58 2.27
C VAL A 45 -1.17 15.76 3.79
N GLU A 46 -1.77 14.86 4.55
CA GLU A 46 -1.54 14.81 6.00
C GLU A 46 -0.26 14.02 6.28
N LEU A 47 0.70 14.68 6.94
CA LEU A 47 1.95 14.06 7.34
C LEU A 47 1.69 13.06 8.47
N VAL A 48 2.22 11.85 8.29
CA VAL A 48 2.20 10.81 9.31
C VAL A 48 3.11 11.22 10.48
N ASP A 49 2.65 11.02 11.71
CA ASP A 49 3.48 11.16 12.91
C ASP A 49 4.53 10.06 12.97
N ILE A 50 5.65 10.27 12.27
CA ILE A 50 6.76 9.32 12.20
C ILE A 50 7.48 9.12 13.54
N ASP A 51 7.30 10.02 14.51
CA ASP A 51 7.93 9.90 15.82
C ASP A 51 7.22 8.86 16.69
N ASN A 52 5.93 8.63 16.44
CA ASN A 52 5.11 7.68 17.19
C ASN A 52 4.59 6.51 16.34
N THR A 53 5.00 6.40 15.06
CA THR A 53 4.62 5.28 14.21
C THR A 53 5.75 4.80 13.33
N VAL A 54 5.70 3.51 12.97
CA VAL A 54 6.61 2.89 12.00
C VAL A 54 5.75 2.46 10.80
N PRO A 55 5.53 3.34 9.81
CA PRO A 55 4.74 2.99 8.65
C PRO A 55 5.46 1.88 7.87
N PHE A 56 4.74 0.80 7.55
CA PHE A 56 5.30 -0.28 6.74
C PHE A 56 5.32 0.08 5.25
N ASN A 57 4.38 0.91 4.80
CA ASN A 57 4.25 1.37 3.42
C ASN A 57 3.73 2.82 3.35
N LEU A 58 4.01 3.46 2.22
CA LEU A 58 3.46 4.77 1.86
C LEU A 58 2.43 4.58 0.75
N VAL A 59 1.14 4.57 1.11
CA VAL A 59 0.04 4.36 0.16
C VAL A 59 -0.69 5.67 -0.06
N VAL A 60 -0.94 6.04 -1.30
CA VAL A 60 -1.74 7.20 -1.67
C VAL A 60 -2.95 6.76 -2.47
N ARG A 61 -3.99 7.60 -2.53
CA ARG A 61 -5.11 7.46 -3.45
C ARG A 61 -4.96 8.49 -4.56
N VAL A 62 -5.12 8.07 -5.80
CA VAL A 62 -5.05 8.95 -6.96
C VAL A 62 -6.21 8.64 -7.89
N ASP A 63 -6.77 9.69 -8.49
CA ASP A 63 -7.70 9.52 -9.60
C ASP A 63 -6.96 9.08 -10.86
N ASP A 64 -7.67 8.39 -11.76
CA ASP A 64 -7.12 7.83 -12.99
C ASP A 64 -5.79 7.09 -12.79
N ARG A 65 -5.72 6.27 -11.73
CA ARG A 65 -4.49 5.61 -11.26
C ARG A 65 -3.72 4.92 -12.37
N ASP A 66 -4.40 4.31 -13.35
CA ASP A 66 -3.73 3.61 -14.44
C ASP A 66 -2.91 4.55 -15.34
N GLU A 67 -3.36 5.81 -15.55
CA GLU A 67 -2.59 6.84 -16.25
C GLU A 67 -1.40 7.32 -15.40
N VAL A 68 -1.63 7.57 -14.11
CA VAL A 68 -0.56 7.90 -13.15
C VAL A 68 0.48 6.77 -13.12
N PHE A 69 0.04 5.50 -13.16
CA PHE A 69 0.88 4.32 -13.23
C PHE A 69 1.77 4.36 -14.47
N ALA A 70 1.20 4.64 -15.65
CA ALA A 70 1.96 4.71 -16.88
C ALA A 70 3.05 5.79 -16.82
N ARG A 71 2.73 6.98 -16.29
CA ARG A 71 3.65 8.12 -16.19
C ARG A 71 4.77 7.88 -15.16
N MET A 72 4.42 7.39 -13.97
CA MET A 72 5.41 7.04 -12.94
C MET A 72 6.37 5.94 -13.43
N LYS A 73 5.86 4.98 -14.20
CA LYS A 73 6.69 3.93 -14.81
C LYS A 73 7.62 4.50 -15.87
N ALA A 74 7.14 5.42 -16.70
CA ALA A 74 7.97 6.11 -17.69
C ALA A 74 9.07 6.98 -17.04
N ALA A 75 8.82 7.52 -15.84
CA ALA A 75 9.80 8.23 -15.03
C ALA A 75 10.80 7.31 -14.29
N GLY A 76 10.70 5.99 -14.42
CA GLY A 76 11.63 5.04 -13.82
C GLY A 76 11.44 4.82 -12.31
N ILE A 77 10.30 5.19 -11.74
CA ILE A 77 10.03 5.01 -10.31
C ILE A 77 9.59 3.57 -10.03
N GLY A 78 10.07 2.98 -8.93
CA GLY A 78 9.66 1.65 -8.45
C GLY A 78 8.48 1.72 -7.49
N PHE A 79 7.25 1.56 -7.99
CA PHE A 79 6.01 1.65 -7.21
C PHE A 79 5.09 0.46 -7.49
N GLY A 80 3.97 0.35 -6.76
CA GLY A 80 3.07 -0.80 -6.91
C GLY A 80 1.70 -0.64 -6.27
N VAL A 81 1.06 -1.77 -5.98
CA VAL A 81 -0.26 -1.85 -5.33
C VAL A 81 -0.23 -2.95 -4.27
N HIS A 82 -0.59 -2.57 -3.03
CA HIS A 82 -0.75 -3.50 -1.91
C HIS A 82 -2.16 -3.38 -1.35
N TYR A 83 -3.12 -4.24 -1.71
CA TYR A 83 -3.09 -5.35 -2.67
C TYR A 83 -4.36 -5.28 -3.53
N PRO A 84 -4.45 -6.04 -4.64
CA PRO A 84 -5.74 -6.24 -5.30
C PRO A 84 -6.78 -6.82 -4.31
N PRO A 85 -8.07 -6.45 -4.42
CA PRO A 85 -9.11 -6.96 -3.54
C PRO A 85 -9.14 -8.48 -3.51
N ASN A 86 -9.24 -9.08 -2.31
CA ASN A 86 -9.23 -10.54 -2.19
C ASN A 86 -10.33 -11.21 -3.03
N HIS A 87 -11.54 -10.63 -3.06
CA HIS A 87 -12.68 -11.21 -3.77
C HIS A 87 -12.53 -11.22 -5.30
N SER A 88 -11.59 -10.46 -5.86
CA SER A 88 -11.30 -10.48 -7.31
C SER A 88 -10.18 -11.45 -7.69
N GLN A 89 -9.47 -12.02 -6.72
CA GLN A 89 -8.36 -12.93 -6.99
C GLN A 89 -8.85 -14.35 -7.35
N PRO A 90 -8.13 -15.09 -8.23
CA PRO A 90 -8.53 -16.44 -8.64
C PRO A 90 -8.74 -17.42 -7.46
N ALA A 91 -7.93 -17.32 -6.41
CA ALA A 91 -8.04 -18.16 -5.21
C ALA A 91 -9.39 -17.98 -4.48
N PHE A 92 -10.05 -16.84 -4.66
CA PHE A 92 -11.33 -16.52 -4.02
C PHE A 92 -12.53 -16.68 -4.96
N GLN A 93 -12.36 -17.24 -6.16
CA GLN A 93 -13.44 -17.33 -7.17
C GLN A 93 -14.75 -17.92 -6.62
N ARG A 94 -14.69 -18.93 -5.74
CA ARG A 94 -15.88 -19.54 -5.12
C ARG A 94 -16.64 -18.62 -4.13
N TRP A 95 -16.00 -17.56 -3.66
CA TRP A 95 -16.58 -16.53 -2.78
C TRP A 95 -16.64 -15.16 -3.45
N HIS A 96 -16.50 -15.11 -4.77
CA HIS A 96 -16.59 -13.86 -5.50
C HIS A 96 -17.96 -13.21 -5.27
N ARG A 97 -17.94 -11.94 -4.90
CA ARG A 97 -19.12 -11.10 -4.75
C ARG A 97 -18.74 -9.67 -5.09
N ARG A 98 -19.67 -8.92 -5.67
CA ARG A 98 -19.45 -7.50 -5.97
C ARG A 98 -19.34 -6.73 -4.65
N LEU A 99 -18.24 -6.02 -4.47
CA LEU A 99 -17.99 -5.13 -3.32
C LEU A 99 -17.63 -3.75 -3.87
N PRO A 100 -18.62 -2.92 -4.24
CA PRO A 100 -18.40 -1.69 -5.00
C PRO A 100 -17.42 -0.71 -4.35
N ASP A 101 -17.51 -0.53 -3.03
CA ASP A 101 -16.65 0.42 -2.31
C ASP A 101 -15.20 -0.07 -2.23
N THR A 102 -15.02 -1.39 -2.08
CA THR A 102 -13.70 -2.03 -2.13
C THR A 102 -13.10 -1.92 -3.54
N GLU A 103 -13.91 -2.17 -4.58
CA GLU A 103 -13.51 -2.07 -5.98
C GLU A 103 -13.15 -0.64 -6.37
N ALA A 104 -13.94 0.34 -5.93
CA ALA A 104 -13.68 1.77 -6.15
C ALA A 104 -12.37 2.19 -5.46
N SER A 105 -12.21 1.85 -4.19
CA SER A 105 -10.98 2.16 -3.44
C SER A 105 -9.75 1.56 -4.10
N ALA A 106 -9.81 0.28 -4.49
CA ALA A 106 -8.66 -0.42 -5.09
C ALA A 106 -8.21 0.16 -6.44
N LYS A 107 -9.10 0.82 -7.18
CA LYS A 107 -8.75 1.52 -8.42
C LYS A 107 -7.94 2.79 -8.17
N GLN A 108 -7.92 3.32 -6.95
CA GLN A 108 -7.20 4.55 -6.63
C GLN A 108 -5.89 4.32 -5.88
N LEU A 109 -5.68 3.15 -5.27
CA LEU A 109 -4.51 2.90 -4.42
C LEU A 109 -3.19 2.81 -5.23
N LEU A 110 -2.16 3.50 -4.75
CA LEU A 110 -0.80 3.48 -5.27
C LEU A 110 0.18 3.41 -4.10
N SER A 111 1.09 2.44 -4.08
CA SER A 111 2.15 2.34 -3.07
C SER A 111 3.45 2.92 -3.63
N LEU A 112 3.97 3.95 -2.98
CA LEU A 112 5.19 4.67 -3.35
C LEU A 112 6.43 4.03 -2.70
N PRO A 113 7.65 4.26 -3.25
CA PRO A 113 8.89 3.93 -2.58
C PRO A 113 8.92 4.51 -1.16
N PHE A 114 9.16 3.63 -0.19
CA PHE A 114 9.29 4.02 1.20
C PHE A 114 10.16 3.01 1.95
N HIS A 115 11.42 3.38 2.20
CA HIS A 115 12.37 2.54 2.94
C HIS A 115 13.43 3.40 3.63
N PRO A 116 14.02 2.92 4.75
CA PRO A 116 14.93 3.72 5.57
C PRO A 116 16.23 4.15 4.88
N ALA A 117 16.59 3.50 3.76
CA ALA A 117 17.78 3.85 3.00
C ALA A 117 17.55 4.96 1.94
N MET A 118 16.35 5.52 1.80
CA MET A 118 16.09 6.60 0.84
C MET A 118 16.81 7.88 1.28
N THR A 119 17.47 8.53 0.33
CA THR A 119 18.04 9.87 0.45
C THR A 119 16.98 10.95 0.19
N GLU A 120 17.22 12.17 0.67
CA GLU A 120 16.34 13.32 0.38
C GLU A 120 16.18 13.57 -1.13
N ALA A 121 17.23 13.32 -1.90
CA ALA A 121 17.21 13.44 -3.37
C ALA A 121 16.30 12.40 -4.02
N GLU A 122 16.32 11.14 -3.53
CA GLU A 122 15.41 10.09 -3.98
C GLU A 122 13.95 10.40 -3.59
N VAL A 123 13.73 10.89 -2.37
CA VAL A 123 12.39 11.36 -1.94
C VAL A 123 11.89 12.46 -2.87
N THR A 124 12.72 13.48 -3.14
CA THR A 124 12.38 14.58 -4.06
C THR A 124 12.05 14.06 -5.45
N THR A 125 12.86 13.12 -5.97
CA THR A 125 12.63 12.49 -7.29
C THR A 125 11.27 11.80 -7.36
N VAL A 126 10.88 11.07 -6.31
CA VAL A 126 9.57 10.39 -6.25
C VAL A 126 8.43 11.40 -6.18
N VAL A 127 8.56 12.45 -5.37
CA VAL A 127 7.56 13.50 -5.21
C VAL A 127 7.36 14.28 -6.52
N ASP A 128 8.44 14.68 -7.19
CA ASP A 128 8.38 15.42 -8.45
C ASP A 128 7.77 14.57 -9.57
N ALA A 129 8.13 13.28 -9.64
CA ALA A 129 7.54 12.34 -10.58
C ALA A 129 6.04 12.18 -10.34
N LEU A 130 5.61 12.07 -9.08
CA LEU A 130 4.19 11.97 -8.73
C LEU A 130 3.44 13.27 -9.09
N ALA A 131 3.98 14.43 -8.74
CA ALA A 131 3.39 15.73 -9.08
C ALA A 131 3.22 15.89 -10.60
N THR A 132 4.25 15.52 -11.36
CA THR A 132 4.20 15.52 -12.84
C THR A 132 3.17 14.54 -13.37
N ALA A 133 3.07 13.34 -12.77
CA ALA A 133 2.10 12.33 -13.19
C ALA A 133 0.65 12.76 -12.93
N LEU A 134 0.41 13.50 -11.84
CA LEU A 134 -0.90 14.05 -11.46
C LEU A 134 -1.31 15.28 -12.28
N ALA A 135 -0.36 15.98 -12.89
CA ALA A 135 -0.66 17.15 -13.70
C ALA A 135 -1.55 16.76 -14.91
N PRO A 136 -2.52 17.58 -15.32
CA PRO A 136 -3.28 17.35 -16.54
C PRO A 136 -2.34 17.18 -17.73
N ALA A 137 -2.67 16.27 -18.66
CA ALA A 137 -1.95 16.25 -19.94
C ALA A 137 -2.07 17.64 -20.59
N ALA A 138 -0.94 18.25 -20.96
CA ALA A 138 -0.96 19.46 -21.76
C ALA A 138 -1.74 19.17 -23.05
N ARG A 139 -2.87 19.87 -23.23
CA ARG A 139 -3.71 19.77 -24.43
C ARG A 139 -3.03 20.40 -25.64
#